data_AF-A0A7C6F7V2-F1
#
_entry.id   AF-A0A7C6F7V2-F1
#
_cell.length_a   1.000
_cell.length_b   1.000
_cell.length_c   1.000
_cell.angle_alpha   90.00
_cell.angle_beta   90.00
_cell.angle_gamma   90.00
#
_symmetry.space_group_name_H-M   'P 1'
#
loop_
_entity.id
_entity.type
_entity.pdbx_description
1 polymer ?
#
loop_
_entity_poly.entity_id
_entity_poly.type
_entity_poly.pdbx_seq_one_letter_code
_entity_poly.pdbx_strand_id
1 'polypeptide(L)'
;MATRVIGWLLLVALGAGAAIIQEVRAAIARNDLQAASKLIAEYRAAQGVTPEMLEALSWLARGALAAKRYAEADEHAAETRRLALEMLKGRKLDDER
;
A
#
# COMPACT_ATOMS: atom_id res chain seq x y z
N MET A 1 -7.50 -38.75 30.39
CA MET A 1 -7.06 -37.40 30.79
C MET A 1 -5.60 -37.28 30.38
N ALA A 2 -5.12 -36.37 29.53
CA ALA A 2 -5.68 -35.15 28.96
C ALA A 2 -5.04 -34.93 27.58
N THR A 3 -5.87 -34.74 26.56
CA THR A 3 -5.53 -34.24 25.23
C THR A 3 -5.28 -32.74 25.32
N ARG A 4 -4.11 -32.24 24.87
CA ARG A 4 -3.72 -30.81 24.68
C ARG A 4 -2.20 -30.79 24.42
N VAL A 5 -1.59 -30.19 23.41
CA VAL A 5 -1.75 -28.86 22.80
C VAL A 5 -1.07 -28.92 21.43
N ILE A 6 -1.81 -29.05 20.32
CA ILE A 6 -1.27 -28.79 18.97
C ILE A 6 -2.29 -27.87 18.31
N GLY A 7 -2.07 -26.56 18.44
CA GLY A 7 -3.02 -25.59 17.92
C GLY A 7 -2.60 -24.16 18.21
N TRP A 8 -1.34 -23.80 17.94
CA TRP A 8 -0.86 -22.42 18.07
C TRP A 8 0.25 -22.10 17.06
N LEU A 9 0.08 -22.47 15.79
CA LEU A 9 1.09 -22.15 14.77
C LEU A 9 0.51 -21.81 13.39
N LEU A 10 -0.56 -21.00 13.35
CA LEU A 10 -1.02 -20.41 12.09
C LEU A 10 -1.81 -19.12 12.36
N LEU A 11 -1.11 -18.04 12.70
CA LEU A 11 -1.71 -16.69 12.70
C LEU A 11 -0.67 -15.58 12.42
N VAL A 12 0.12 -15.69 11.35
CA VAL A 12 1.03 -14.60 10.93
C VAL A 12 0.97 -14.39 9.41
N ALA A 13 -0.24 -14.18 8.86
CA ALA A 13 -0.38 -13.77 7.45
C ALA A 13 -1.28 -12.54 7.24
N LEU A 14 -1.92 -12.01 8.30
CA LEU A 14 -2.93 -10.94 8.21
C LEU A 14 -2.35 -9.51 8.24
N GLY A 15 -1.03 -9.32 8.24
CA GLY A 15 -0.40 -8.02 8.56
C GLY A 15 0.33 -7.30 7.44
N ALA A 16 0.65 -7.94 6.32
CA ALA A 16 1.55 -7.36 5.32
C ALA A 16 0.90 -6.24 4.48
N GLY A 17 -0.41 -6.31 4.23
CA GLY A 17 -1.15 -5.31 3.47
C GLY A 17 -1.27 -3.98 4.22
N ALA A 18 -1.63 -4.00 5.51
CA ALA A 18 -1.72 -2.79 6.31
C ALA A 18 -0.35 -2.12 6.55
N ALA A 19 0.75 -2.88 6.49
CA ALA A 19 2.09 -2.37 6.80
C ALA A 19 2.55 -1.29 5.81
N ILE A 20 2.42 -1.51 4.48
CA ILE A 20 2.92 -0.57 3.48
C ILE A 20 2.22 0.80 3.57
N ILE A 21 0.92 0.82 3.85
CA ILE A 21 0.16 2.08 4.02
C ILE A 21 0.70 2.86 5.22
N GLN A 22 0.92 2.19 6.36
CA GLN A 22 1.44 2.85 7.56
C GLN A 22 2.87 3.34 7.39
N GLU A 23 3.74 2.55 6.76
CA GLU A 23 5.14 2.90 6.51
C GLU A 23 5.27 4.11 5.57
N VAL A 24 4.49 4.12 4.49
CA VAL A 24 4.43 5.25 3.55
C VAL A 24 3.91 6.51 4.24
N ARG A 25 2.81 6.40 4.99
CA ARG A 25 2.27 7.55 5.75
C ARG A 25 3.26 8.06 6.80
N ALA A 26 4.01 7.16 7.46
CA ALA A 26 5.04 7.54 8.41
C ALA A 26 6.23 8.26 7.73
N ALA A 27 6.64 7.83 6.54
CA ALA A 27 7.67 8.51 5.75
C ALA A 27 7.21 9.91 5.30
N ILE A 28 5.97 10.03 4.82
CA ILE A 28 5.34 11.32 4.47
C ILE A 28 5.28 12.26 5.68
N ALA A 29 4.92 11.76 6.87
CA ALA A 29 4.87 12.55 8.09
C ALA A 29 6.25 13.12 8.50
N ARG A 30 7.34 12.47 8.09
CA ARG A 30 8.72 12.97 8.24
C ARG A 30 9.20 13.85 7.07
N ASN A 31 8.30 14.18 6.14
CA ASN A 31 8.59 14.87 4.89
C ASN A 31 9.60 14.13 3.99
N ASP A 32 9.69 12.81 4.15
CA ASP A 32 10.60 11.95 3.40
C ASP A 32 9.85 11.24 2.26
N LEU A 33 9.53 12.01 1.22
CA LEU A 33 8.81 11.51 0.04
C LEU A 33 9.64 10.52 -0.78
N GLN A 34 10.97 10.61 -0.70
CA GLN A 34 11.85 9.68 -1.40
C GLN A 34 11.82 8.29 -0.75
N ALA A 35 11.86 8.21 0.59
CA ALA A 35 11.65 6.94 1.28
C ALA A 35 10.26 6.36 1.01
N ALA A 36 9.21 7.19 1.03
CA ALA A 36 7.85 6.74 0.70
C ALA A 36 7.75 6.13 -0.71
N SER A 37 8.34 6.78 -1.72
CA SER A 37 8.40 6.28 -3.10
C SER A 37 9.17 4.95 -3.19
N LYS A 38 10.32 4.86 -2.50
CA LYS A 38 11.13 3.64 -2.47
C LYS A 38 10.38 2.45 -1.86
N LEU A 39 9.68 2.65 -0.74
CA LEU A 39 8.86 1.61 -0.10
C LEU A 39 7.80 1.06 -1.08
N ILE A 40 7.13 1.93 -1.83
CA ILE A 40 6.15 1.52 -2.84
C ILE A 40 6.80 0.73 -3.98
N ALA A 41 7.97 1.16 -4.46
CA ALA A 41 8.70 0.47 -5.52
C ALA A 41 9.16 -0.93 -5.09
N GLU A 42 9.72 -1.05 -3.88
CA GLU A 42 10.13 -2.33 -3.29
C GLU A 42 8.94 -3.26 -3.07
N TYR A 43 7.84 -2.74 -2.51
CA TYR A 43 6.61 -3.52 -2.33
C TYR A 43 6.08 -4.02 -3.67
N ARG A 44 6.00 -3.14 -4.69
CA ARG A 44 5.52 -3.52 -6.03
C ARG A 44 6.41 -4.58 -6.66
N ALA A 45 7.72 -4.50 -6.49
CA ALA A 45 8.64 -5.51 -7.01
C ALA A 45 8.45 -6.89 -6.32
N ALA A 46 8.13 -6.89 -5.02
CA ALA A 46 7.98 -8.12 -4.25
C ALA A 46 6.58 -8.76 -4.34
N GLN A 47 5.51 -7.95 -4.35
CA GLN A 47 4.12 -8.40 -4.23
C GLN A 47 3.24 -8.03 -5.44
N GLY A 48 3.76 -7.23 -6.37
CA GLY A 48 3.01 -6.76 -7.52
C GLY A 48 2.06 -5.60 -7.18
N VAL A 49 1.03 -5.44 -8.01
CA VAL A 49 0.02 -4.39 -7.83
C VAL A 49 -1.12 -4.94 -6.99
N THR A 50 -1.20 -4.50 -5.73
CA THR A 50 -2.26 -4.84 -4.79
C THR A 50 -3.10 -3.60 -4.42
N PRO A 51 -4.32 -3.79 -3.88
CA PRO A 51 -5.11 -2.67 -3.35
C PRO A 51 -4.36 -1.81 -2.33
N GLU A 52 -3.60 -2.42 -1.42
CA GLU A 52 -2.87 -1.70 -0.37
C GLU A 52 -1.71 -0.89 -0.94
N MET A 53 -1.04 -1.39 -1.96
CA MET A 53 -0.01 -0.63 -2.67
C MET A 53 -0.63 0.58 -3.40
N LEU A 54 -1.81 0.41 -4.01
CA LEU A 54 -2.52 1.54 -4.64
C LEU A 54 -2.97 2.58 -3.63
N GLU A 55 -3.46 2.16 -2.46
CA GLU A 55 -3.77 3.10 -1.39
C GLU A 55 -2.50 3.85 -0.94
N ALA A 56 -1.39 3.14 -0.74
CA ALA A 56 -0.11 3.75 -0.38
C ALA A 56 0.37 4.75 -1.46
N LEU A 57 0.26 4.43 -2.74
CA LEU A 57 0.57 5.35 -3.84
C LEU A 57 -0.34 6.59 -3.82
N SER A 58 -1.63 6.41 -3.50
CA SER A 58 -2.57 7.52 -3.32
C SER A 58 -2.16 8.42 -2.15
N TRP A 59 -1.61 7.86 -1.08
CA TRP A 59 -1.05 8.62 0.04
C TRP A 59 0.20 9.39 -0.37
N LEU A 60 1.10 8.81 -1.17
CA LEU A 60 2.26 9.51 -1.72
C LEU A 60 1.85 10.73 -2.55
N ALA A 61 0.82 10.61 -3.40
CA ALA A 61 0.28 11.74 -4.15
C ALA A 61 -0.19 12.88 -3.22
N ARG A 62 -0.89 12.55 -2.13
CA ARG A 62 -1.31 13.54 -1.12
C ARG A 62 -0.12 14.17 -0.38
N GLY A 63 0.93 13.39 -0.11
CA GLY A 63 2.18 13.88 0.47
C GLY A 63 2.90 14.87 -0.44
N ALA A 64 3.03 14.54 -1.73
CA ALA A 64 3.59 15.43 -2.75
C ALA A 64 2.77 16.73 -2.88
N LEU A 65 1.43 16.62 -2.86
CA LEU A 65 0.54 17.78 -2.88
C LEU A 65 0.76 18.70 -1.67
N ALA A 66 0.85 18.13 -0.46
CA ALA A 66 1.12 18.89 0.76
C ALA A 66 2.49 19.60 0.71
N ALA A 67 3.48 18.98 0.06
CA ALA A 67 4.80 19.56 -0.20
C ALA A 67 4.83 20.55 -1.38
N LYS A 68 3.69 20.87 -1.99
CA LYS A 68 3.53 21.75 -3.17
C LYS A 68 4.28 21.24 -4.42
N ARG A 69 4.56 19.94 -4.49
CA ARG A 69 5.15 19.25 -5.65
C ARG A 69 4.03 18.83 -6.59
N TYR A 70 3.44 19.80 -7.27
CA TYR A 70 2.20 19.60 -8.02
C TYR A 70 2.32 18.60 -9.16
N ALA A 71 3.43 18.62 -9.91
CA ALA A 71 3.67 17.67 -11.00
C ALA A 71 3.76 16.23 -10.48
N GLU A 72 4.56 16.00 -9.43
CA GLU A 72 4.69 14.67 -8.80
C GLU A 72 3.35 14.20 -8.22
N ALA A 73 2.59 15.10 -7.58
CA ALA A 73 1.28 14.78 -7.03
C ALA A 73 0.30 14.30 -8.12
N ASP A 74 0.26 15.01 -9.25
CA ASP A 74 -0.62 14.68 -10.37
C ASP A 74 -0.20 13.37 -11.04
N GLU A 75 1.11 13.16 -11.24
CA GLU A 75 1.66 11.91 -11.78
C GLU A 75 1.27 10.70 -10.91
N HIS A 76 1.48 10.78 -9.60
CA HIS A 76 1.14 9.70 -8.68
C HIS A 76 -0.37 9.46 -8.59
N ALA A 77 -1.19 10.51 -8.65
CA ALA A 77 -2.64 10.39 -8.65
C ALA A 77 -3.17 9.74 -9.94
N ALA A 78 -2.64 10.16 -11.10
CA ALA A 78 -2.98 9.58 -12.40
C ALA A 78 -2.59 8.10 -12.47
N GLU A 79 -1.40 7.74 -12.00
CA GLU A 79 -0.95 6.35 -11.96
C GLU A 79 -1.81 5.50 -11.02
N THR A 80 -2.15 6.02 -9.83
CA THR A 80 -3.08 5.35 -8.91
C THR A 80 -4.41 5.04 -9.60
N ARG A 81 -5.00 6.05 -10.25
CA ARG A 81 -6.28 5.91 -10.96
C ARG A 81 -6.18 4.86 -12.07
N ARG A 82 -5.12 4.94 -12.89
CA ARG A 82 -4.92 4.02 -14.01
C ARG A 82 -4.86 2.58 -13.51
N LEU A 83 -4.02 2.30 -12.51
CA LEU A 83 -3.86 0.96 -11.96
C LEU A 83 -5.12 0.44 -11.27
N ALA A 84 -5.83 1.31 -10.54
CA ALA A 84 -7.09 0.94 -9.90
C ALA A 84 -8.13 0.52 -10.95
N LEU A 85 -8.29 1.31 -12.02
CA LEU A 85 -9.21 0.98 -13.11
C LEU A 85 -8.82 -0.32 -13.84
N GLU A 86 -7.53 -0.57 -14.05
CA GLU A 86 -7.06 -1.84 -14.61
C GLU A 86 -7.42 -3.02 -13.71
N MET A 87 -7.19 -2.90 -12.41
CA MET A 87 -7.52 -3.95 -11.45
C MET A 87 -9.03 -4.24 -11.38
N LEU A 88 -9.87 -3.21 -11.43
CA LEU A 88 -11.33 -3.35 -11.40
C LEU A 88 -11.93 -4.05 -12.63
N LYS A 89 -11.14 -4.29 -13.70
CA LYS A 89 -11.57 -5.15 -14.81
C LYS A 89 -11.68 -6.62 -14.39
N GLY A 90 -10.93 -7.04 -13.38
CA GLY A 90 -10.82 -8.43 -12.93
C GLY A 90 -11.38 -8.71 -11.54
N ARG A 91 -11.74 -7.69 -10.75
CA ARG A 91 -12.28 -7.83 -9.39
C ARG A 91 -13.28 -6.73 -9.05
N LYS A 92 -14.13 -6.96 -8.04
CA LYS A 92 -15.06 -5.92 -7.55
C LYS A 92 -14.35 -4.93 -6.64
N LEU A 93 -14.98 -3.77 -6.46
CA LEU A 93 -14.41 -2.60 -5.79
C LEU A 93 -14.05 -2.80 -4.32
N ASP A 94 -14.63 -3.78 -3.63
CA ASP A 94 -14.44 -4.01 -2.19
C ASP A 94 -14.23 -5.51 -1.87
N ASP A 95 -13.52 -6.23 -2.75
CA ASP A 95 -13.21 -7.66 -2.54
C ASP A 95 -12.03 -7.90 -1.57
N GLU A 96 -11.44 -6.86 -0.99
CA GLU A 96 -10.41 -6.89 0.06
C GLU A 96 -11.07 -7.34 1.38
N ARG A 97 -10.88 -8.60 1.78
CA ARG A 97 -11.47 -9.17 3.01
C ARG A 97 -10.42 -9.60 4.03
#